data_AF-A0A1L5PA98-F1
#
_entry.id   AF-A0A1L5PA98-F1
#
_cell.length_a   1.000
_cell.length_b   1.000
_cell.length_c   1.000
_cell.angle_alpha   90.00
_cell.angle_beta   90.00
_cell.angle_gamma   90.00
#
_symmetry.space_group_name_H-M   'P 1'
#
loop_
_entity.id
_entity.type
_entity.pdbx_description
1 polymer ?
#
loop_
_entity_poly.entity_id
_entity_poly.type
_entity_poly.pdbx_seq_one_letter_code
_entity_poly.pdbx_strand_id
1 'polypeptide(L)' 'MDSHGRKSMKQHAAPALNSGRQMNLIFEPSRIDGMNETERMKVVLTLARILMQAAGISIEELADDKR' A
#
# COMPACT_ATOMS: atom_id res chain seq x y z
N MET A 1 -49.82 -14.53 21.99
CA MET A 1 -49.64 -13.29 21.22
C MET A 1 -49.35 -12.25 22.30
N ASP A 2 -48.11 -11.81 22.54
CA ASP A 2 -47.40 -10.89 21.66
C ASP A 2 -45.87 -10.94 21.82
N SER A 3 -45.23 -10.47 20.76
CA SER A 3 -43.93 -10.85 20.26
C SER A 3 -42.75 -10.11 20.89
N HIS A 4 -41.59 -10.77 20.90
CA HIS A 4 -40.31 -10.21 21.34
C HIS A 4 -39.93 -8.99 20.48
N GLY A 5 -39.85 -7.81 21.12
CA GLY A 5 -39.40 -6.58 20.49
C GLY A 5 -37.93 -6.68 20.07
N ARG A 6 -37.68 -6.80 18.76
CA ARG A 6 -36.34 -6.64 18.19
C ARG A 6 -35.91 -5.19 18.39
N LYS A 7 -34.95 -4.97 19.29
CA LYS A 7 -34.26 -3.68 19.46
C LYS A 7 -33.54 -3.36 18.14
N SER A 8 -34.02 -2.36 17.41
CA SER A 8 -33.39 -1.88 16.19
C SER A 8 -32.03 -1.28 16.52
N MET A 9 -30.96 -1.88 15.99
CA MET A 9 -29.61 -1.35 16.08
C MET A 9 -29.56 -0.10 15.21
N LYS A 10 -29.43 1.08 15.82
CA LYS A 10 -29.26 2.34 15.09
C LYS A 10 -28.01 2.19 14.22
N GLN A 11 -28.21 2.12 12.91
CA GLN A 11 -27.13 2.21 11.94
C GLN A 11 -26.56 3.62 12.08
N HIS A 12 -25.42 3.74 12.75
CA HIS A 12 -24.60 4.93 12.64
C HIS A 12 -24.11 4.95 11.20
N ALA A 13 -24.78 5.73 10.35
CA ALA A 13 -24.30 6.01 9.01
C ALA A 13 -22.86 6.50 9.17
N ALA A 14 -21.90 5.71 8.68
CA ALA A 14 -20.52 6.14 8.61
C ALA A 14 -20.51 7.51 7.93
N PRO A 15 -19.78 8.50 8.44
CA PRO A 15 -19.66 9.80 7.77
C PRO A 15 -19.30 9.50 6.32
N ALA A 16 -20.10 10.01 5.38
CA ALA A 16 -19.81 9.89 3.96
C ALA A 16 -18.35 10.29 3.79
N LEU A 17 -17.52 9.36 3.28
CA LEU A 17 -16.12 9.61 2.99
C LEU A 17 -16.12 10.86 2.13
N ASN A 18 -15.72 11.96 2.75
CA ASN A 18 -15.62 13.24 2.08
C ASN A 18 -14.76 12.98 0.85
N SER A 19 -15.26 13.42 -0.30
CA SER A 19 -14.46 13.52 -1.52
C SER A 19 -13.45 14.65 -1.30
N GLY A 20 -12.60 14.51 -0.29
CA GLY A 20 -11.39 15.29 -0.13
C GLY A 20 -10.53 14.98 -1.32
N ARG A 21 -9.90 16.03 -1.88
CA ARG A 21 -9.03 16.01 -3.06
C ARG A 21 -8.08 14.81 -3.03
N GLN A 22 -8.51 13.68 -3.58
CA GLN A 22 -7.66 12.49 -3.69
C GLN A 22 -6.63 12.78 -4.77
N MET A 23 -5.36 12.81 -4.39
CA MET A 23 -4.26 12.92 -5.33
C MET A 23 -4.18 11.59 -6.08
N ASN A 24 -4.70 11.55 -7.29
CA ASN A 24 -4.55 10.39 -8.17
C ASN A 24 -3.14 10.43 -8.77
N LEU A 25 -2.21 9.72 -8.14
CA LEU A 25 -0.86 9.53 -8.68
C LEU A 25 -0.93 8.44 -9.75
N ILE A 26 -1.28 8.84 -10.97
CA ILE A 26 -1.11 7.97 -12.14
C ILE A 26 0.38 8.00 -12.48
N PHE A 27 1.10 6.95 -12.10
CA PHE A 27 2.44 6.71 -12.59
C PHE A 27 2.33 5.99 -13.93
N GLU A 28 2.64 6.69 -15.02
CA GLU A 28 2.87 6.03 -16.29
C GLU A 28 4.02 5.01 -16.10
N PRO A 29 3.90 3.79 -16.64
CA PRO A 29 5.01 2.85 -16.67
C PRO A 29 6.09 3.37 -17.63
N SER A 30 6.87 4.37 -17.19
CA SER A 30 8.03 4.84 -17.92
C SER A 30 9.17 3.85 -17.70
N ARG A 31 9.58 3.15 -18.76
CA ARG A 31 10.88 2.48 -18.76
C ARG A 31 11.96 3.55 -18.85
N ILE A 32 12.98 3.45 -18.00
CA ILE A 32 14.16 4.29 -18.11
C ILE A 32 14.94 3.78 -19.33
N ASP A 33 15.04 4.60 -20.37
CA ASP A 33 15.81 4.24 -21.57
C ASP A 33 17.26 3.94 -21.20
N GLY A 34 17.79 2.85 -21.75
CA GLY A 34 19.14 2.37 -21.46
C GLY A 34 19.29 1.52 -20.20
N MET A 35 18.22 1.33 -19.40
CA MET A 35 18.26 0.45 -18.22
C MET A 35 17.78 -0.96 -18.58
N ASN A 36 18.62 -1.97 -18.36
CA ASN A 36 18.23 -3.37 -18.56
C ASN A 36 17.39 -3.90 -17.37
N GLU A 37 16.73 -5.04 -17.56
CA GLU A 37 15.80 -5.58 -16.56
C GLU A 37 16.51 -5.94 -15.23
N THR A 38 17.76 -6.40 -15.29
CA THR A 38 18.54 -6.74 -14.09
C THR A 38 18.89 -5.49 -13.28
N GLU A 39 19.28 -4.41 -13.94
CA GLU A 39 19.51 -3.10 -13.32
C GLU A 39 18.23 -2.56 -12.72
N ARG A 40 17.13 -2.63 -13.47
CA ARG A 40 15.80 -2.23 -13.01
C ARG A 40 15.39 -2.98 -11.75
N MET A 41 15.58 -4.29 -11.72
CA MET A 41 15.24 -5.13 -10.56
C MET A 41 16.03 -4.71 -9.31
N LYS A 42 17.33 -4.43 -9.46
CA LYS A 42 18.18 -3.93 -8.37
C LYS A 42 17.69 -2.58 -7.85
N VAL A 43 17.34 -1.65 -8.75
CA VAL A 43 16.83 -0.33 -8.38
C VAL A 43 15.50 -0.44 -7.63
N VAL A 44 14.57 -1.27 -8.12
CA VAL A 44 13.29 -1.52 -7.45
C VAL A 44 13.50 -2.09 -6.05
N LEU A 45 14.40 -3.08 -5.90
CA LEU A 45 14.70 -3.68 -4.61
C LEU A 45 15.29 -2.65 -3.63
N THR A 46 16.23 -1.82 -4.09
CA THR A 46 16.83 -0.75 -3.27
C THR A 46 15.79 0.28 -2.85
N LEU A 47 14.92 0.72 -3.77
CA LEU A 47 13.84 1.67 -3.46
C LEU A 47 12.86 1.09 -2.44
N ALA A 48 12.46 -0.18 -2.60
CA ALA A 48 11.59 -0.85 -1.65
C ALA A 48 12.20 -0.84 -0.23
N ARG A 49 13.51 -1.12 -0.12
CA ARG A 49 14.22 -1.07 1.16
C ARG A 49 14.22 0.34 1.76
N ILE A 50 14.52 1.36 0.97
CA ILE A 50 14.52 2.75 1.45
C ILE A 50 13.12 3.13 1.99
N LEU A 51 12.06 2.79 1.26
CA LEU A 51 10.69 3.09 1.66
C LEU A 51 10.29 2.36 2.95
N MET A 52 10.66 1.09 3.07
CA MET A 52 10.44 0.31 4.29
C MET A 52 11.17 0.91 5.50
N GLN A 53 12.45 1.28 5.35
CA GLN A 53 13.22 1.95 6.41
C GLN A 53 12.60 3.29 6.80
N ALA A 54 12.20 4.11 5.82
CA ALA A 54 11.54 5.39 6.06
C ALA A 54 10.18 5.23 6.77
N ALA A 55 9.49 4.11 6.54
CA ALA A 55 8.25 3.75 7.22
C ALA A 55 8.48 3.15 8.63
N GLY A 56 9.73 3.02 9.08
CA GLY A 56 10.07 2.40 10.36
C GLY A 56 9.92 0.88 10.36
N ILE A 57 9.83 0.25 9.19
CA ILE A 57 9.81 -1.20 9.04
C ILE A 57 11.25 -1.70 9.17
N SER A 58 11.51 -2.52 10.19
CA SER A 58 12.79 -3.22 10.33
C SER A 58 12.94 -4.23 9.20
N ILE A 59 13.93 -4.02 8.35
CA ILE A 59 14.28 -4.96 7.30
C ILE A 59 15.32 -5.91 7.89
N GLU A 60 14.93 -7.16 8.13
CA GLU A 60 15.93 -8.23 8.28
C GLU A 60 16.69 -8.30 6.96
N GLU A 61 18.00 -8.08 7.00
CA GLU A 61 18.86 -8.27 5.84
C GLU A 61 18.64 -9.70 5.33
N LEU A 62 17.85 -9.85 4.27
CA LEU A 62 17.87 -11.04 3.45
C LEU A 62 19.26 -11.01 2.80
N ALA A 63 20.25 -11.55 3.52
CA ALA A 63 21.53 -11.91 2.97
C ALA A 63 21.19 -12.71 1.71
N ASP A 64 21.47 -12.11 0.57
CA ASP A 64 21.48 -12.77 -0.72
C ASP A 64 22.55 -13.85 -0.59
N ASP A 65 22.15 -15.02 -0.10
CA ASP A 65 22.99 -16.21 0.03
C ASP A 65 23.32 -16.65 -1.38
N LYS A 66 24.33 -15.98 -1.94
CA LYS A 66 25.03 -16.41 -3.13
C LYS A 66 25.86 -17.64 -2.75
N ARG A 67 25.32 -18.80 -3.08
CA ARG A 67 26.11 -19.99 -3.40
C ARG A 67 25.83 -20.45 -4.81
#